data_AF-A0A366LX60-F1
#
_entry.id   AF-A0A366LX60-F1
#
_cell.length_a   1.000
_cell.length_b   1.000
_cell.length_c   1.000
_cell.angle_alpha   90.00
_cell.angle_beta   90.00
_cell.angle_gamma   90.00
#
_symmetry.space_group_name_H-M   'P 1'
#
loop_
_entity.id
_entity.type
_entity.pdbx_description
1 polymer ?
#
loop_
_entity_poly.entity_id
_entity_poly.type
_entity_poly.pdbx_seq_one_letter_code
_entity_poly.pdbx_strand_id
1 'polypeptide(L)'
;MTARDADDKTPDDANRQADPNDGFPLISRAFRDAVKAVRAIPEPRRAFDSATDLAETVRGMADTAAQVRAEAAARIHRAEGLSIGKLALRLGISKARAEQLLRMARRARNDHAEG
;
A
#
# COMPACT_ATOMS: atom_id res chain seq x y z
N MET A 1 -6.42 35.13 -47.39
CA MET A 1 -5.12 34.51 -47.03
C MET A 1 -4.33 35.63 -46.37
N THR A 2 -4.39 35.83 -45.05
CA THR A 2 -3.90 34.96 -43.98
C THR A 2 -4.66 35.24 -42.67
N ALA A 3 -5.27 34.21 -42.10
CA ALA A 3 -5.74 34.20 -40.72
C ALA A 3 -5.26 32.90 -40.10
N ARG A 4 -4.25 32.96 -39.23
CA ARG A 4 -3.78 31.86 -38.37
C ARG A 4 -2.82 32.45 -37.33
N ASP A 5 -3.37 33.30 -36.49
CA ASP A 5 -2.79 33.68 -35.20
C ASP A 5 -3.87 33.40 -34.14
N ALA A 6 -3.86 32.20 -33.58
CA ALA A 6 -4.44 31.88 -32.29
C ALA A 6 -4.15 30.42 -31.95
N ASP A 7 -3.82 30.20 -30.68
CA ASP A 7 -3.75 28.92 -29.97
C ASP A 7 -2.43 28.14 -30.04
N ASP A 8 -1.36 28.79 -29.57
CA ASP A 8 -0.42 28.10 -28.69
C ASP A 8 -0.86 28.34 -27.23
N LYS A 9 -1.70 27.44 -26.72
CA LYS A 9 -2.00 27.31 -25.30
C LYS A 9 -1.57 25.93 -24.87
N THR A 10 -0.35 25.83 -24.37
CA THR A 10 -0.07 24.82 -23.34
C THR A 10 -0.30 25.51 -22.00
N PRO A 11 -1.25 25.00 -21.19
CA PRO A 11 -0.82 24.41 -19.93
C PRO A 11 -1.70 23.20 -19.55
N ASP A 12 -1.24 21.99 -19.82
CA ASP A 12 -1.85 20.74 -19.32
C ASP A 12 -1.02 20.12 -18.17
N ASP A 13 -0.19 20.94 -17.50
CA ASP A 13 0.65 20.51 -16.36
C ASP A 13 -0.01 20.76 -14.99
N ALA A 14 -1.20 21.36 -14.94
CA ALA A 14 -1.81 21.84 -13.68
C ALA A 14 -2.66 20.79 -12.93
N ASN A 15 -2.84 19.57 -13.45
CA ASN A 15 -3.73 18.58 -12.83
C ASN A 15 -3.17 17.14 -12.76
N ARG A 16 -1.84 16.99 -12.71
CA ARG A 16 -1.24 15.69 -12.38
C ARG A 16 -1.45 15.43 -10.88
N GLN A 17 -2.62 14.93 -10.49
CA GLN A 17 -2.78 14.28 -9.19
C GLN A 17 -1.67 13.25 -9.06
N ALA A 18 -0.88 13.36 -7.98
CA ALA A 18 0.18 12.40 -7.69
C ALA A 18 -0.41 10.99 -7.80
N ASP A 19 0.23 10.13 -8.61
CA ASP A 19 -0.19 8.75 -8.68
C ASP A 19 0.02 8.19 -7.26
N PRO A 20 -0.99 7.59 -6.61
CA PRO A 20 -0.81 7.00 -5.27
C PRO A 20 0.34 5.97 -5.23
N ASN A 21 0.82 5.50 -6.37
CA ASN A 21 1.94 4.59 -6.53
C ASN A 21 3.33 5.28 -6.63
N ASP A 22 3.39 6.61 -6.75
CA ASP A 22 4.64 7.39 -6.88
C ASP A 22 5.60 7.18 -5.69
N GLY A 23 5.06 6.81 -4.52
CA GLY A 23 5.84 6.50 -3.31
C GLY A 23 6.50 5.11 -3.30
N PHE A 24 6.01 4.15 -4.10
CA PHE A 24 6.49 2.76 -4.03
C PHE A 24 7.95 2.59 -4.51
N PRO A 25 8.42 3.29 -5.57
CA PRO A 25 9.82 3.28 -5.93
C PRO A 25 10.73 3.81 -4.81
N LEU A 26 10.30 4.83 -4.07
CA LEU A 26 11.06 5.41 -2.96
C LEU A 26 11.19 4.43 -1.79
N ILE A 27 10.08 3.78 -1.41
CA ILE A 27 10.10 2.72 -0.38
C ILE A 27 11.02 1.58 -0.80
N SER A 28 10.91 1.13 -2.05
CA SER A 28 11.73 0.03 -2.59
C SER A 28 13.22 0.38 -2.59
N ARG A 29 13.57 1.63 -2.90
CA ARG A 29 14.94 2.12 -2.84
C ARG A 29 15.44 2.17 -1.39
N ALA A 30 14.69 2.78 -0.48
CA ALA A 30 15.06 2.88 0.92
C ALA A 30 15.29 1.51 1.56
N PHE A 31 14.45 0.52 1.25
CA PHE A 31 14.63 -0.84 1.72
C PHE A 31 15.94 -1.47 1.21
N ARG A 32 16.26 -1.32 -0.08
CA ARG A 32 17.54 -1.81 -0.63
C ARG A 32 18.74 -1.12 0.01
N ASP A 33 18.66 0.18 0.23
CA ASP A 33 19.72 0.96 0.87
C ASP A 33 19.94 0.51 2.33
N ALA A 34 18.86 0.27 3.07
CA ALA A 34 18.93 -0.27 4.43
C ALA A 34 19.55 -1.68 4.47
N VAL A 35 19.14 -2.59 3.57
CA VAL A 35 19.74 -3.93 3.47
C VAL A 35 21.24 -3.83 3.17
N LYS A 36 21.65 -2.92 2.28
CA LYS A 36 23.07 -2.69 1.96
C LYS A 36 23.84 -2.19 3.18
N ALA A 37 23.26 -1.24 3.93
CA ALA A 37 23.88 -0.69 5.14
C ALA A 37 24.08 -1.77 6.21
N VAL A 38 23.06 -2.59 6.49
CA VAL A 38 23.15 -3.70 7.45
C VAL A 38 24.24 -4.71 7.05
N ARG A 39 24.29 -5.08 5.76
CA ARG A 39 25.31 -6.03 5.25
C ARG A 39 26.73 -5.48 5.28
N ALA A 40 26.91 -4.16 5.33
CA ALA A 40 28.21 -3.52 5.40
C ALA A 40 28.75 -3.41 6.85
N ILE A 41 27.97 -3.79 7.87
CA ILE A 41 28.40 -3.76 9.27
C ILE A 41 29.42 -4.89 9.51
N PRO A 42 30.68 -4.58 9.88
CA PRO A 42 31.70 -5.61 10.05
C PRO A 42 31.53 -6.44 11.33
N GLU A 43 31.00 -5.83 12.38
CA GLU A 43 30.83 -6.48 13.67
C GLU A 43 29.57 -7.37 13.66
N PRO A 44 29.70 -8.70 13.83
CA PRO A 44 28.59 -9.63 13.63
C PRO A 44 27.38 -9.40 14.52
N ARG A 45 27.58 -9.04 15.80
CA ARG A 45 26.47 -8.84 16.73
C ARG A 45 25.65 -7.62 16.35
N ARG A 46 26.30 -6.50 16.07
CA ARG A 46 25.68 -5.26 15.61
C ARG A 46 24.98 -5.44 14.27
N ALA A 47 25.55 -6.26 13.37
CA ALA A 47 24.91 -6.62 12.11
C ALA A 47 23.60 -7.39 12.35
N PHE A 48 23.61 -8.35 13.28
CA PHE A 48 22.43 -9.11 13.67
C PHE A 48 21.34 -8.23 14.32
N ASP A 49 21.72 -7.38 15.27
CA ASP A 49 20.79 -6.48 15.94
C ASP A 49 20.14 -5.52 14.91
N SER A 50 20.93 -4.94 14.01
CA SER A 50 20.42 -4.07 12.94
C SER A 50 19.53 -4.80 11.93
N ALA A 51 19.82 -6.07 11.64
CA ALA A 51 18.99 -6.91 10.78
C ALA A 51 17.64 -7.22 11.43
N THR A 52 17.63 -7.44 12.75
CA THR A 52 16.41 -7.63 13.54
C THR A 52 15.53 -6.38 13.49
N ASP A 53 16.11 -5.19 13.72
CA ASP A 53 15.37 -3.92 13.65
C ASP A 53 14.77 -3.67 12.26
N LEU A 54 15.52 -3.98 11.20
CA LEU A 54 15.02 -3.88 9.83
C LEU A 54 13.85 -4.85 9.60
N ALA A 55 13.93 -6.08 10.09
CA ALA A 55 12.87 -7.08 9.93
C ALA A 55 11.58 -6.64 10.64
N GLU A 56 11.67 -6.14 11.88
CA GLU A 56 10.51 -5.64 12.63
C GLU A 56 9.89 -4.40 11.96
N THR A 57 10.71 -3.50 11.43
CA THR A 57 10.23 -2.33 10.68
C THR A 57 9.44 -2.75 9.45
N VAL A 58 9.98 -3.68 8.65
CA VAL A 58 9.30 -4.20 7.45
C VAL A 58 8.02 -4.94 7.81
N ARG A 59 8.01 -5.66 8.93
CA ARG A 59 6.81 -6.33 9.44
C ARG A 59 5.70 -5.32 9.74
N GLY A 60 6.00 -4.24 10.46
CA GLY A 60 5.03 -3.18 10.73
C GLY A 60 4.46 -2.53 9.46
N MET A 61 5.31 -2.32 8.44
CA MET A 61 4.86 -1.83 7.13
C MET A 61 3.94 -2.82 6.42
N ALA A 62 4.28 -4.11 6.45
CA ALA A 62 3.49 -5.17 5.84
C ALA A 62 2.12 -5.32 6.52
N ASP A 63 2.06 -5.23 7.85
CA ASP A 63 0.82 -5.28 8.62
C ASP A 63 -0.08 -4.09 8.28
N THR A 64 0.49 -2.89 8.20
CA THR A 64 -0.23 -1.67 7.78
C THR A 64 -0.79 -1.81 6.36
N ALA A 65 0.03 -2.30 5.41
CA ALA A 65 -0.41 -2.53 4.04
C ALA A 65 -1.52 -3.59 3.95
N ALA A 66 -1.43 -4.65 4.77
CA ALA A 66 -2.46 -5.69 4.85
C ALA A 66 -3.78 -5.12 5.38
N GLN A 67 -3.72 -4.18 6.33
CA GLN A 67 -4.88 -3.49 6.88
C GLN A 67 -5.54 -2.59 5.82
N VAL A 68 -4.77 -1.77 5.09
CA VAL A 68 -5.28 -0.95 3.97
C VAL A 68 -5.98 -1.83 2.93
N ARG A 69 -5.41 -3.01 2.61
CA ARG A 69 -6.03 -3.97 1.70
C ARG A 69 -7.34 -4.54 2.25
N ALA A 70 -7.40 -4.86 3.55
CA ALA A 70 -8.60 -5.35 4.20
C ALA A 70 -9.73 -4.31 4.15
N GLU A 71 -9.41 -3.04 4.40
CA GLU A 71 -10.36 -1.93 4.31
C GLU A 71 -10.88 -1.73 2.89
N ALA A 72 -9.99 -1.79 1.89
CA ALA A 72 -10.39 -1.72 0.48
C ALA A 72 -11.36 -2.86 0.12
N ALA A 73 -11.07 -4.10 0.53
CA ALA A 73 -11.97 -5.23 0.32
C ALA A 73 -13.34 -5.03 1.02
N ALA A 74 -13.35 -4.50 2.24
CA ALA A 74 -14.58 -4.19 2.96
C ALA A 74 -15.39 -3.04 2.34
N ARG A 75 -14.72 -2.04 1.73
CA ARG A 75 -15.38 -0.99 0.95
C ARG A 75 -16.07 -1.58 -0.28
N ILE A 76 -15.37 -2.42 -1.06
CA ILE A 76 -15.93 -3.10 -2.24
C ILE A 76 -17.15 -3.95 -1.84
N HIS A 77 -17.00 -4.79 -0.81
CA HIS A 77 -18.10 -5.62 -0.30
C HIS A 77 -19.36 -4.81 0.04
N ARG A 78 -19.20 -3.65 0.70
CA ARG A 78 -20.33 -2.79 1.09
C ARG A 78 -20.91 -2.02 -0.10
N ALA A 79 -20.07 -1.44 -0.95
CA ALA A 79 -20.50 -0.64 -2.08
C ALA A 79 -21.26 -1.47 -3.12
N GLU A 80 -20.83 -2.71 -3.34
CA GLU A 80 -21.43 -3.60 -4.35
C GLU A 80 -22.45 -4.59 -3.75
N GLY A 81 -22.67 -4.60 -2.43
CA GLY A 81 -23.61 -5.52 -1.76
C GLY A 81 -23.29 -7.01 -1.98
N LEU A 82 -22.01 -7.36 -2.12
CA LEU A 82 -21.59 -8.71 -2.49
C LEU A 82 -21.73 -9.70 -1.34
N SER A 83 -22.09 -10.94 -1.64
CA SER A 83 -21.82 -12.06 -0.72
C SER A 83 -20.31 -12.34 -0.67
N ILE A 84 -19.83 -13.02 0.38
CA ILE A 84 -18.41 -13.38 0.52
C ILE A 84 -17.90 -14.17 -0.70
N GLY A 85 -18.73 -15.07 -1.24
CA GLY A 85 -18.37 -15.84 -2.45
C GLY A 85 -18.20 -14.95 -3.69
N LYS A 86 -19.11 -13.98 -3.89
CA LYS A 86 -19.00 -13.01 -4.99
C LYS A 86 -17.82 -12.06 -4.80
N LEU A 87 -17.54 -11.63 -3.56
CA LEU A 87 -16.36 -10.84 -3.24
C LEU A 87 -15.06 -11.60 -3.55
N ALA A 88 -14.98 -12.87 -3.18
CA ALA A 88 -13.81 -13.70 -3.44
C ALA A 88 -13.51 -13.80 -4.95
N LEU A 89 -14.54 -14.04 -5.76
CA LEU A 89 -14.43 -14.03 -7.23
C LEU A 89 -14.03 -12.65 -7.75
N ARG A 90 -14.65 -11.57 -7.27
CA ARG A 90 -14.37 -10.19 -7.67
C ARG A 90 -12.92 -9.78 -7.42
N LEU A 91 -12.33 -10.26 -6.34
CA LEU A 91 -10.96 -9.97 -5.92
C LEU A 91 -9.92 -11.00 -6.43
N GLY A 92 -10.35 -12.07 -7.10
CA GLY A 92 -9.46 -13.13 -7.58
C GLY A 92 -8.77 -13.91 -6.45
N ILE A 93 -9.44 -14.10 -5.31
CA ILE A 93 -8.89 -14.79 -4.13
C ILE A 93 -9.82 -15.90 -3.64
N SER A 94 -9.34 -16.74 -2.72
CA SER A 94 -10.18 -17.76 -2.09
C SER A 94 -11.25 -17.14 -1.16
N LYS A 95 -12.36 -17.86 -0.97
CA LYS A 95 -13.44 -17.47 -0.04
C LYS A 95 -12.92 -17.26 1.40
N ALA A 96 -12.06 -18.15 1.87
CA ALA A 96 -11.44 -18.05 3.19
C ALA A 96 -10.59 -16.78 3.33
N ARG A 97 -9.85 -16.40 2.28
CA ARG A 97 -9.05 -15.17 2.29
C ARG A 97 -9.91 -13.92 2.28
N ALA A 98 -11.00 -13.92 1.50
CA ALA A 98 -11.98 -12.83 1.52
C ALA A 98 -12.60 -12.66 2.92
N GLU A 99 -12.96 -13.76 3.57
CA GLU A 99 -13.48 -13.73 4.94
C GLU A 99 -12.45 -13.22 5.97
N GLN A 100 -11.18 -13.62 5.85
CA GLN A 100 -10.10 -13.09 6.68
C GLN A 100 -9.98 -11.57 6.54
N LEU A 101 -9.98 -11.03 5.32
CA LEU A 101 -9.91 -9.59 5.08
C LEU A 101 -11.09 -8.84 5.72
N LEU A 102 -12.32 -9.36 5.59
CA LEU A 102 -13.49 -8.75 6.22
C LEU A 102 -13.41 -8.78 7.76
N ARG A 103 -12.84 -9.85 8.35
CA ARG A 103 -12.62 -9.91 9.80
C ARG A 103 -11.56 -8.91 10.26
N MET A 104 -10.45 -8.78 9.54
CA MET A 104 -9.40 -7.79 9.83
C MET A 104 -9.97 -6.37 9.79
N ALA A 105 -10.70 -6.01 8.74
CA ALA A 105 -11.34 -4.71 8.61
C ALA A 105 -12.40 -4.42 9.69
N ARG A 106 -13.01 -5.46 10.28
CA ARG A 106 -13.92 -5.29 11.42
C ARG A 106 -13.16 -5.00 12.71
N ARG A 107 -12.08 -5.73 12.99
CA ARG A 107 -11.26 -5.54 14.20
C ARG A 107 -10.69 -4.12 14.28
N ALA A 108 -10.05 -3.65 13.22
CA ALA A 108 -9.48 -2.30 13.22
C ALA A 108 -10.50 -1.18 13.46
N ARG A 109 -11.76 -1.35 13.01
CA ARG A 109 -12.82 -0.37 13.31
C ARG A 109 -13.23 -0.37 14.78
N ASN A 110 -13.16 -1.51 15.45
CA ASN A 110 -13.47 -1.60 16.88
C ASN A 110 -12.33 -1.00 17.71
N ASP A 111 -11.07 -1.27 17.33
CA ASP A 111 -9.90 -0.71 18.01
C ASP A 111 -9.86 0.83 17.94
N HIS A 112 -10.35 1.43 16.83
CA HIS A 112 -10.50 2.88 16.70
C HIS A 112 -11.73 3.49 17.42
N ALA A 113 -12.69 2.67 17.85
CA ALA A 113 -13.88 3.15 18.56
C ALA A 113 -13.71 3.15 20.08
N GLU A 114 -12.68 2.46 20.59
CA GLU A 114 -12.40 2.27 22.02
C GLU A 114 -11.15 3.03 22.52
N GLY A 115 -10.47 3.79 21.65
CA GLY A 115 -9.31 4.64 21.98
C GLY A 115 -9.59 6.12 21.79
#